data_AF-A0A0D7QJV3-F1
#
_entry.id   AF-A0A0D7QJV3-F1
#
_cell.length_a   1.000
_cell.length_b   1.000
_cell.length_c   1.000
_cell.angle_alpha   90.00
_cell.angle_beta   90.00
_cell.angle_gamma   90.00
#
_symmetry.space_group_name_H-M   'P 1'
#
loop_
_entity.id
_entity.type
_entity.pdbx_description
1 polymer ?
#
loop_
_entity_poly.entity_id
_entity_poly.type
_entity_poly.pdbx_seq_one_letter_code
_entity_poly.pdbx_strand_id
1 'polypeptide(L)'
;MAIRDAFAGRAHHGVIVKTYSVTNLAVKDAARRYSPAEVVAVSREVESGMPAHISTSYVERQNLTLRMTQKRFARLTNGFSKKLTNHAAAVSLYVAHYNLCRVHEALRTTPAVALGIAERVWSIGDLLDAVLPLEPNRPVRVTRSFRIIQGGKDND
;
A
#
# COMPACT_ATOMS: atom_id res chain seq x y z
N MET A 1 -6.72 -17.34 -5.96
CA MET A 1 -6.40 -16.59 -4.72
C MET A 1 -5.35 -15.56 -5.08
N ALA A 2 -5.55 -14.27 -4.81
CA ALA A 2 -4.77 -13.20 -5.44
C ALA A 2 -3.23 -13.39 -5.41
N ILE A 3 -2.66 -13.81 -4.29
CA ILE A 3 -1.22 -14.07 -4.16
C ILE A 3 -0.78 -15.31 -4.93
N ARG A 4 -1.52 -16.41 -4.83
CA ARG A 4 -1.24 -17.63 -5.60
C ARG A 4 -1.30 -17.36 -7.10
N ASP A 5 -2.31 -16.63 -7.55
CA ASP A 5 -2.55 -16.34 -8.97
C ASP A 5 -1.48 -15.38 -9.53
N ALA A 6 -1.02 -14.41 -8.73
CA ALA A 6 -0.01 -13.44 -9.17
C ALA A 6 1.43 -13.99 -9.13
N PHE A 7 1.76 -14.82 -8.13
CA PHE A 7 3.13 -15.26 -7.89
C PHE A 7 3.37 -16.73 -8.22
N ALA A 8 2.35 -17.47 -8.66
CA ALA A 8 2.44 -18.88 -9.04
C ALA A 8 3.15 -19.76 -7.98
N GLY A 9 2.89 -19.51 -6.70
CA GLY A 9 3.50 -20.24 -5.57
C GLY A 9 4.95 -19.87 -5.24
N ARG A 10 5.57 -18.93 -5.95
CA ARG A 10 6.96 -18.48 -5.71
C ARG A 10 7.12 -17.49 -4.57
N ALA A 11 6.04 -17.15 -3.87
CA ALA A 11 6.04 -16.24 -2.73
C ALA A 11 5.63 -16.97 -1.46
N HIS A 12 6.41 -16.79 -0.40
CA HIS A 12 6.01 -17.15 0.96
C HIS A 12 4.97 -16.12 1.44
N HIS A 13 3.82 -16.58 1.91
CA HIS A 13 2.69 -15.73 2.30
C HIS A 13 2.04 -16.24 3.58
N GLY A 14 1.75 -15.31 4.47
CA GLY A 14 0.93 -15.55 5.65
C GLY A 14 -0.05 -14.41 5.85
N VAL A 15 -1.21 -14.74 6.42
CA VAL A 15 -2.28 -13.80 6.74
C VAL A 15 -2.28 -13.57 8.25
N ILE A 16 -2.46 -12.32 8.65
CA ILE A 16 -2.68 -11.92 10.03
C ILE A 16 -4.07 -11.29 10.14
N VAL A 17 -4.92 -11.85 11.00
CA VAL A 17 -6.25 -11.32 11.28
C VAL A 17 -6.23 -10.72 12.67
N LYS A 18 -6.52 -9.41 12.75
CA LYS A 18 -6.68 -8.68 14.02
C LYS A 18 -8.17 -8.56 14.29
N THR A 19 -8.64 -9.18 15.37
CA THR A 19 -10.01 -9.04 15.87
C THR A 19 -10.05 -7.86 16.82
N TYR A 20 -10.89 -6.88 16.51
CA TYR A 20 -11.05 -5.67 17.31
C TYR A 20 -12.32 -5.74 18.17
N SER A 21 -12.29 -5.09 19.33
CA SER A 21 -13.43 -4.96 20.24
C SER A 21 -14.54 -4.17 19.54
N VAL A 22 -15.80 -4.48 19.84
CA VAL A 22 -16.92 -3.66 19.36
C VAL A 22 -16.85 -2.30 20.03
N THR A 23 -16.49 -1.25 19.27
CA THR A 23 -16.68 0.13 19.72
C THR A 23 -18.16 0.45 19.63
N ASN A 24 -18.76 0.86 20.74
CA ASN A 24 -20.13 1.35 20.75
C ASN A 24 -20.22 2.55 19.77
N LEU A 25 -20.82 2.38 18.60
CA LEU A 25 -20.90 3.41 17.55
C LEU A 25 -21.79 4.61 17.97
N ALA A 26 -22.51 4.47 19.08
CA ALA A 26 -23.35 5.49 19.71
C ALA A 26 -22.58 6.48 20.61
N VAL A 27 -21.24 6.45 20.64
CA VAL A 27 -20.46 7.39 21.45
C VAL A 27 -20.50 8.79 20.84
N LYS A 28 -21.14 9.72 21.54
CA LYS A 28 -21.28 11.14 21.15
C LYS A 28 -19.96 11.92 21.23
N ASP A 29 -19.00 11.41 21.99
CA ASP A 29 -17.75 12.08 22.26
C ASP A 29 -16.76 11.93 21.10
N ALA A 30 -16.37 13.06 20.48
CA ALA A 30 -15.62 13.07 19.22
C ALA A 30 -14.24 12.39 19.35
N ALA A 31 -13.61 12.48 20.53
CA ALA A 31 -12.31 11.86 20.80
C ALA A 31 -12.34 10.33 20.75
N ARG A 32 -13.43 9.70 21.24
CA ARG A 32 -13.59 8.24 21.20
C ARG A 32 -14.01 7.73 19.82
N ARG A 33 -14.62 8.56 18.99
CA ARG A 33 -15.09 8.19 17.64
C ARG A 33 -13.96 7.90 16.66
N TYR A 34 -12.79 8.50 16.87
CA TYR A 34 -11.60 8.30 16.03
C TYR A 34 -10.50 7.49 16.72
N SER A 35 -10.73 7.07 17.96
CA SER A 35 -9.81 6.18 18.66
C SER A 35 -9.92 4.77 18.08
N PRO A 36 -8.80 4.08 17.80
CA PRO A 36 -8.83 2.70 17.36
C PRO A 36 -9.55 1.83 18.40
N ALA A 37 -10.35 0.88 17.94
CA ALA A 37 -10.85 -0.17 18.82
C ALA A 37 -9.68 -0.98 19.40
N GLU A 38 -9.87 -1.52 20.61
CA GLU A 38 -8.87 -2.38 21.23
C GLU A 38 -8.73 -3.67 20.42
N VAL A 39 -7.49 -4.16 20.24
CA VAL A 39 -7.24 -5.45 19.60
C VAL A 39 -7.45 -6.53 20.64
N VAL A 40 -8.45 -7.39 20.46
CA VAL A 40 -8.84 -8.43 21.43
C VAL A 40 -8.20 -9.77 21.07
N ALA A 41 -7.94 -10.02 19.79
CA ALA A 41 -7.24 -11.22 19.35
C ALA A 41 -6.43 -10.97 18.08
N VAL A 42 -5.37 -11.76 17.90
CA VAL A 42 -4.56 -11.76 16.69
C VAL A 42 -4.31 -13.22 16.28
N SER A 43 -4.80 -13.62 15.11
CA SER A 43 -4.45 -14.91 14.50
C SER A 43 -3.44 -14.72 13.38
N ARG A 44 -2.56 -15.69 13.19
CA ARG A 44 -1.59 -15.73 12.09
C ARG A 44 -1.65 -17.10 11.44
N GLU A 45 -1.82 -17.13 10.14
CA GLU A 45 -1.92 -18.35 9.36
C GLU A 45 -0.95 -18.29 8.19
N VAL A 46 -0.24 -19.39 7.94
CA VAL A 46 0.60 -19.54 6.76
C VAL A 46 -0.28 -20.03 5.61
N GLU A 47 -0.40 -19.22 4.56
CA GLU A 47 -1.17 -19.62 3.37
C GLU A 47 -0.29 -20.27 2.29
N SER A 48 1.00 -19.93 2.23
CA SER A 48 1.93 -20.44 1.22
C SER A 48 3.38 -20.42 1.72
N GLY A 49 4.09 -21.53 1.54
CA GLY A 49 5.52 -21.64 1.84
C GLY A 49 5.87 -21.49 3.32
N MET A 50 7.01 -20.88 3.64
CA MET A 50 7.51 -20.72 5.00
C MET A 50 7.91 -19.26 5.28
N PRO A 51 6.95 -18.36 5.55
CA PRO A 51 7.24 -16.96 5.82
C PRO A 51 7.96 -16.79 7.16
N ALA A 52 9.14 -16.15 7.15
CA ALA A 52 9.92 -15.89 8.37
C ALA A 52 9.22 -14.92 9.34
N HIS A 53 8.46 -13.96 8.81
CA HIS A 53 7.71 -12.98 9.59
C HIS A 53 6.33 -12.75 8.98
N ILE A 54 5.29 -12.75 9.82
CA ILE A 54 3.90 -12.41 9.44
C ILE A 54 3.47 -11.18 10.25
N SER A 55 3.48 -10.02 9.60
CA SER A 55 3.10 -8.73 10.20
C SER A 55 2.53 -7.77 9.15
N THR A 56 1.60 -6.91 9.57
CA THR A 56 1.08 -5.81 8.75
C THR A 56 1.83 -4.50 8.95
N SER A 57 2.73 -4.40 9.94
CA SER A 57 3.34 -3.12 10.34
C SER A 57 4.07 -2.41 9.19
N TYR A 58 4.75 -3.16 8.32
CA TYR A 58 5.46 -2.58 7.17
C TYR A 58 4.50 -1.96 6.15
N VAL A 59 3.42 -2.68 5.80
CA VAL A 59 2.40 -2.21 4.86
C VAL A 59 1.61 -1.05 5.46
N GLU A 60 1.25 -1.14 6.74
CA GLU A 60 0.61 -0.04 7.48
C GLU A 60 1.49 1.21 7.50
N ARG A 61 2.81 1.05 7.70
CA ARG A 61 3.74 2.17 7.69
C ARG A 61 3.85 2.80 6.31
N GLN A 62 4.04 1.97 5.28
CA GLN A 62 4.11 2.41 3.88
C GLN A 62 2.83 3.15 3.47
N ASN A 63 1.66 2.62 3.84
CA ASN A 63 0.37 3.26 3.57
C ASN A 63 0.24 4.62 4.25
N LEU A 64 0.69 4.77 5.50
CA LEU A 64 0.70 6.10 6.13
C LEU A 64 1.60 7.05 5.34
N THR A 65 2.84 6.66 5.05
CA THR A 65 3.79 7.49 4.31
C THR A 65 3.19 7.93 2.98
N LEU A 66 2.67 6.98 2.19
CA LEU A 66 2.07 7.26 0.88
C LEU A 66 0.91 8.27 1.00
N ARG A 67 0.02 8.12 1.97
CA ARG A 67 -1.10 9.06 2.16
C ARG A 67 -0.65 10.46 2.58
N MET A 68 0.38 10.54 3.42
CA MET A 68 0.90 11.82 3.89
C MET A 68 1.66 12.57 2.80
N THR A 69 2.38 11.85 1.93
CA THR A 69 3.16 12.46 0.84
C THR A 69 2.37 12.63 -0.45
N GLN A 70 1.25 11.92 -0.63
CA GLN A 70 0.47 11.93 -1.87
C GLN A 70 -1.03 11.99 -1.59
N LYS A 71 -1.63 13.16 -1.84
CA LYS A 71 -3.07 13.42 -1.64
C LYS A 71 -3.99 12.50 -2.47
N ARG A 72 -3.50 11.92 -3.58
CA ARG A 72 -4.26 10.94 -4.40
C ARG A 72 -4.72 9.70 -3.62
N PHE A 73 -4.09 9.39 -2.48
CA PHE A 73 -4.45 8.28 -1.60
C PHE A 73 -5.18 8.72 -0.32
N ALA A 74 -5.45 10.02 -0.17
CA ALA A 74 -6.22 10.55 0.94
C ALA A 74 -7.70 10.69 0.56
N ARG A 75 -8.59 10.62 1.56
CA ARG A 75 -10.02 10.90 1.40
C ARG A 75 -10.30 12.40 1.53
N LEU A 76 -11.50 12.83 1.10
CA LEU A 76 -12.00 14.22 1.26
C LEU A 76 -11.04 15.26 0.67
N THR A 77 -10.56 15.02 -0.54
CA THR A 77 -9.65 15.91 -1.26
C THR A 77 -9.95 15.92 -2.75
N ASN A 78 -9.69 17.05 -3.40
CA ASN A 78 -9.82 17.19 -4.84
C ASN A 78 -8.58 16.67 -5.60
N GLY A 79 -7.54 16.21 -4.89
CA GLY A 79 -6.28 15.74 -5.47
C GLY A 79 -6.33 14.31 -6.01
N PHE A 80 -7.38 13.91 -6.72
CA PHE A 80 -7.54 12.57 -7.30
C PHE A 80 -7.12 12.52 -8.79
N SER A 81 -6.78 11.32 -9.27
CA SER A 81 -6.45 11.10 -10.68
C SER A 81 -7.71 10.73 -11.48
N LYS A 82 -8.00 11.47 -12.56
CA LYS A 82 -9.10 11.13 -13.49
C LYS A 82 -8.76 9.99 -14.46
N LYS A 83 -7.48 9.85 -14.80
CA LYS A 83 -6.97 8.81 -15.71
C LYS A 83 -6.08 7.84 -14.95
N LEU A 84 -6.20 6.55 -15.26
CA LEU A 84 -5.38 5.49 -14.65
C LEU A 84 -3.88 5.69 -14.94
N THR A 85 -3.53 6.13 -16.15
CA THR A 85 -2.14 6.47 -16.55
C THR A 85 -1.52 7.50 -15.60
N ASN A 86 -2.25 8.58 -15.28
CA ASN A 86 -1.76 9.63 -14.39
C ASN A 86 -1.62 9.11 -12.95
N HIS A 87 -2.51 8.21 -12.51
CA HIS A 87 -2.38 7.57 -11.22
C HIS A 87 -1.15 6.66 -11.16
N ALA A 88 -0.95 5.83 -12.19
CA ALA A 88 0.22 4.96 -12.31
C ALA A 88 1.52 5.79 -12.31
N ALA A 89 1.61 6.86 -13.10
CA ALA A 89 2.76 7.76 -13.12
C ALA A 89 3.04 8.39 -11.75
N ALA A 90 2.00 8.85 -11.04
CA ALA A 90 2.14 9.40 -9.71
C ALA A 90 2.64 8.38 -8.67
N VAL A 91 2.24 7.11 -8.79
CA VAL A 91 2.73 6.02 -7.96
C VAL A 91 4.18 5.69 -8.30
N SER A 92 4.52 5.56 -9.59
CA SER A 92 5.90 5.32 -10.04
C SER A 92 6.85 6.40 -9.52
N LEU A 93 6.45 7.68 -9.63
CA LEU A 93 7.25 8.79 -9.13
C LEU A 93 7.47 8.71 -7.62
N TYR A 94 6.42 8.40 -6.85
CA TYR A 94 6.54 8.20 -5.40
C TYR A 94 7.52 7.07 -5.06
N VAL A 95 7.39 5.91 -5.71
CA VAL A 95 8.24 4.74 -5.46
C VAL A 95 9.70 5.06 -5.79
N ALA A 96 9.96 5.67 -6.95
CA ALA A 96 11.32 6.02 -7.35
C ALA A 96 11.94 7.04 -6.39
N HIS A 97 11.23 8.14 -6.12
CA HIS A 97 11.73 9.18 -5.22
C HIS A 97 11.96 8.66 -3.78
N TYR A 98 11.03 7.87 -3.24
CA TYR A 98 11.16 7.32 -1.88
C TYR A 98 12.36 6.39 -1.74
N ASN A 99 12.61 5.53 -2.73
CA ASN A 99 13.67 4.53 -2.64
C ASN A 99 15.04 5.07 -3.06
N LEU A 100 15.11 5.98 -4.04
CA LEU A 100 16.36 6.41 -4.66
C LEU A 100 16.86 7.78 -4.16
N CYS A 101 15.95 8.71 -3.87
CA CYS A 101 16.31 10.11 -3.57
C CYS A 101 16.17 10.46 -2.09
N ARG A 102 15.10 9.98 -1.43
CA ARG A 102 14.76 10.40 -0.07
C ARG A 102 15.57 9.61 0.96
N VAL A 103 16.42 10.31 1.72
CA VAL A 103 17.11 9.73 2.88
C VAL A 103 16.09 9.35 3.96
N HIS A 104 16.12 8.09 4.39
CA HIS A 104 15.26 7.59 5.44
C HIS A 104 15.91 7.82 6.80
N GLU A 105 15.19 8.45 7.73
CA GLU A 105 15.72 8.89 9.02
C GLU A 105 16.37 7.75 9.82
N ALA A 106 15.71 6.59 9.90
CA ALA A 106 16.25 5.45 10.64
C ALA A 106 17.44 4.76 9.94
N LEU A 107 17.49 4.81 8.60
CA LEU A 107 18.58 4.16 7.85
C LEU A 107 19.78 5.10 7.67
N ARG A 108 19.58 6.42 7.84
CA ARG A 108 20.54 7.49 7.53
C ARG A 108 21.05 7.47 6.08
N THR A 109 20.42 6.70 5.20
CA THR A 109 20.64 6.59 3.76
C THR A 109 19.30 6.30 3.05
N THR A 110 19.30 6.13 1.73
CA THR A 110 18.11 5.73 0.98
C THR A 110 17.90 4.21 1.01
N PRO A 111 16.64 3.73 0.93
CA PRO A 111 16.37 2.28 0.87
C PRO A 111 17.13 1.55 -0.25
N ALA A 112 17.28 2.17 -1.43
CA ALA A 112 18.00 1.55 -2.54
C ALA A 112 19.49 1.40 -2.26
N VAL A 113 20.12 2.36 -1.59
CA VAL A 113 21.53 2.26 -1.17
C VAL A 113 21.71 1.20 -0.10
N ALA A 114 20.82 1.19 0.91
CA ALA A 114 20.87 0.18 1.97
C ALA A 114 20.72 -1.27 1.46
N LEU A 115 20.01 -1.45 0.34
CA LEU A 115 19.83 -2.74 -0.33
C LEU A 115 20.90 -3.04 -1.40
N GLY A 116 21.85 -2.14 -1.64
CA GLY A 116 22.87 -2.30 -2.69
C GLY A 116 22.33 -2.19 -4.13
N ILE A 117 21.12 -1.66 -4.31
CA ILE A 117 20.51 -1.40 -5.63
C ILE A 117 21.11 -0.15 -6.27
N ALA A 118 21.51 0.83 -5.46
CA ALA A 118 22.16 2.05 -5.91
C ALA A 118 23.46 2.27 -5.11
N GLU A 119 24.50 2.78 -5.78
CA GLU A 119 25.79 3.05 -5.14
C GLU A 119 25.78 4.33 -4.29
N ARG A 120 24.88 5.26 -4.61
CA ARG A 120 24.72 6.55 -3.92
C ARG A 120 23.28 7.02 -3.90
N VAL A 121 23.01 8.01 -3.06
CA VAL A 121 21.75 8.76 -3.06
C VAL A 121 21.59 9.48 -4.41
N TRP A 122 20.40 9.39 -5.00
CA TRP A 122 20.07 10.11 -6.22
C TRP A 122 19.64 11.55 -5.92
N SER A 123 20.10 12.47 -6.73
CA SER A 123 19.53 13.81 -6.85
C SER A 123 18.22 13.74 -7.66
N ILE A 124 17.44 14.82 -7.63
CA ILE A 124 16.29 14.95 -8.52
C ILE A 124 16.72 14.99 -9.99
N GLY A 125 17.91 15.53 -10.30
CA GLY A 125 18.48 15.51 -11.65
C GLY A 125 18.68 14.08 -12.15
N ASP A 126 19.34 13.23 -11.35
CA ASP A 126 19.54 11.81 -11.69
C ASP A 126 18.21 11.10 -11.97
N LEU A 127 17.18 11.39 -11.17
CA LEU A 127 15.86 10.82 -11.35
C LEU A 127 15.22 11.27 -12.67
N LEU A 128 15.34 12.54 -13.03
CA LEU A 128 14.80 13.07 -14.29
C LEU A 128 15.55 12.48 -15.48
N ASP A 129 16.88 12.45 -15.43
CA ASP A 129 17.72 11.90 -16.49
C ASP A 129 17.40 10.41 -16.73
N ALA A 130 17.11 9.66 -15.67
CA ALA A 130 16.69 8.27 -15.78
C ALA A 130 15.27 8.09 -16.34
N VAL A 131 14.37 9.05 -16.13
CA VAL A 131 12.95 8.94 -16.54
C VAL A 131 12.69 9.46 -17.94
N LEU A 132 13.37 10.52 -18.38
CA LEU A 132 13.19 11.12 -19.71
C LEU A 132 13.35 10.15 -20.90
N PRO A 133 14.29 9.16 -20.89
CA PRO A 133 14.39 8.20 -21.99
C PRO A 133 13.38 7.05 -21.90
N LEU A 134 12.60 6.95 -20.81
CA LEU A 134 11.65 5.85 -20.61
C LEU A 134 10.27 6.17 -21.21
N GLU A 135 9.68 5.16 -21.83
CA GLU A 135 8.28 5.23 -22.23
C GLU A 135 7.35 5.32 -21.00
N PRO A 136 6.28 6.13 -21.05
CA PRO A 136 5.36 6.28 -19.94
C PRO A 136 4.67 4.95 -19.60
N ASN A 137 4.53 4.66 -18.31
CA ASN A 137 3.85 3.45 -17.83
C ASN A 137 2.40 3.39 -18.36
N ARG A 138 2.09 2.34 -19.13
CA ARG A 138 0.76 2.06 -19.67
C ARG A 138 0.11 0.96 -18.82
N PRO A 139 -0.71 1.33 -17.81
CA PRO A 139 -1.33 0.34 -16.95
C PRO A 139 -2.25 -0.56 -17.76
N VAL A 140 -2.02 -1.87 -17.69
CA VAL A 140 -2.83 -2.88 -18.38
C VAL A 140 -4.20 -2.93 -17.72
N ARG A 141 -5.26 -2.72 -18.52
CA ARG A 141 -6.63 -2.90 -18.05
C ARG A 141 -6.95 -4.38 -18.05
N VAL A 142 -6.89 -5.00 -16.87
CA VAL A 142 -7.30 -6.39 -16.70
C VAL A 142 -8.81 -6.43 -16.50
N THR A 143 -9.55 -7.01 -17.44
CA THR A 143 -10.97 -7.29 -17.26
C THR A 143 -11.09 -8.54 -16.39
N ARG A 144 -11.49 -8.36 -15.13
CA ARG A 144 -11.85 -9.48 -14.25
C ARG A 144 -13.37 -9.61 -14.23
N SER A 145 -13.86 -10.83 -14.40
CA SER A 145 -15.24 -11.18 -14.06
C SER A 145 -15.39 -11.11 -12.54
N PHE A 146 -16.03 -10.06 -12.03
CA PHE A 146 -16.43 -10.01 -10.63
C PHE A 146 -17.89 -10.46 -10.52
N ARG A 147 -18.20 -11.30 -9.54
CA ARG A 147 -19.58 -11.63 -9.21
C ARG A 147 -20.11 -10.51 -8.33
N ILE A 148 -21.13 -9.80 -8.81
CA ILE A 148 -21.89 -8.87 -7.98
C ILE A 148 -22.60 -9.72 -6.92
N ILE A 149 -22.21 -9.56 -5.66
CA ILE A 149 -23.00 -10.10 -4.55
C ILE A 149 -24.24 -9.19 -4.49
N GLN A 150 -25.38 -9.69 -4.95
CA GLN A 150 -26.65 -8.99 -4.73
C GLN A 150 -26.82 -8.85 -3.22
N GLY A 151 -26.70 -7.62 -2.71
CA GLY A 151 -27.07 -7.35 -1.33
C GLY A 151 -28.54 -7.70 -1.19
N GLY A 152 -28.85 -8.65 -0.30
CA GLY A 152 -30.19 -9.19 -0.09
C GLY A 152 -31.23 -8.08 -0.02
N LYS A 153 -32.04 -7.98 -1.06
CA LYS A 153 -33.41 -7.50 -0.96
C LYS A 153 -34.26 -8.74 -1.20
N ASP A 154 -34.45 -9.51 -0.14
CA ASP A 154 -35.65 -10.32 -0.05
C ASP A 154 -36.79 -9.31 0.13
N ASN A 155 -37.64 -9.22 -0.89
CA ASN A 155 -38.87 -8.43 -0.81
C ASN A 155 -39.81 -9.17 0.15
N ASP A 156 -40.10 -8.54 1.30
CA ASP A 156 -41.39 -8.72 1.98
C ASP A 156 -42.49 -8.01 1.18
#